data_AF-A0A942PMC7-F1
#
_entry.id   AF-A0A942PMC7-F1
#
_cell.length_a   1.000
_cell.length_b   1.000
_cell.length_c   1.000
_cell.angle_alpha   90.00
_cell.angle_beta   90.00
_cell.angle_gamma   90.00
#
_symmetry.space_group_name_H-M   'P 1'
#
loop_
_entity.id
_entity.type
_entity.pdbx_description
1 polymer ?
#
loop_
_entity_poly.entity_id
_entity_poly.type
_entity_poly.pdbx_seq_one_letter_code
_entity_poly.pdbx_strand_id
1 'polypeptide(L)'
;MLRRYLHYSLLFLLMTGGWGHIALCDNQTPTVSRVSSSGERLPFQVKLELADFSLPQGIQAFVSAKFSGKFILLAGSANGLNGLNSSEASFSSGEQNTTIYVVDPTEKTVYSKSLNDATSGLSQRQIDLLSVTNAQFYQHDGMLYIAGGYGIDTATGESSIKDSLTAIDLRGLVHWVLKPYPTETLAHHIRQIHDPVFQVMGGYMTRTRKGDTWLMFGQTTYTSDNNGQYSEQVRRFKVHDDGKKLSVKVHHALPKKPNPHFARQDLNVVPIVHHVLGAPVQGYGAFGGVFTPTGGAWTVPVIINTKGKPKMENPDDLETFKQAMNQYACPTLPLYSNHTDEMYILFFGGKSYGFFENGKFQTDPQLPFINQISAIRLNKKKEFKQYILKQQYPVLLSTESNAGNPLLFGARGQFIPVDNLPTYGNGVIKLDQLSRRSTVIGYVIGGIQSTLAHPSTSSDYAASPYIFKVILKRIDRD
;
A
#
# COMPACT_ATOMS: atom_id res chain seq x y z
N MET A 1 33.94 76.26 -5.71
CA MET A 1 34.44 75.42 -4.60
C MET A 1 34.73 74.04 -5.14
N LEU A 2 35.96 73.56 -4.89
CA LEU A 2 36.61 72.40 -5.49
C LEU A 2 36.08 71.04 -4.96
N ARG A 3 36.06 70.04 -5.85
CA ARG A 3 36.01 68.59 -5.56
C ARG A 3 37.32 68.12 -4.89
N ARG A 4 37.23 67.17 -3.93
CA ARG A 4 38.20 66.11 -3.56
C ARG A 4 37.42 65.07 -2.73
N TYR A 5 37.08 63.89 -3.27
CA TYR A 5 37.84 62.64 -3.32
C TYR A 5 38.50 62.22 -1.99
N LEU A 6 37.99 61.14 -1.40
CA LEU A 6 38.80 60.17 -0.65
C LEU A 6 38.42 58.76 -1.11
N HIS A 7 39.41 58.07 -1.66
CA HIS A 7 39.40 56.66 -2.03
C HIS A 7 39.65 55.79 -0.79
N TYR A 8 38.98 54.65 -0.69
CA TYR A 8 39.57 53.43 -0.12
C TYR A 8 39.31 52.26 -1.07
N SER A 9 40.39 51.59 -1.42
CA SER A 9 40.49 50.45 -2.32
C SER A 9 40.50 49.12 -1.54
N LEU A 10 40.28 48.03 -2.29
CA LEU A 10 40.47 46.60 -1.95
C LEU A 10 39.37 46.00 -1.06
N LEU A 11 38.86 44.78 -1.27
CA LEU A 11 39.45 43.60 -1.91
C LEU A 11 38.32 42.71 -2.45
N PHE A 12 38.49 42.17 -3.66
CA PHE A 12 37.66 41.08 -4.19
C PHE A 12 37.94 39.80 -3.39
N LEU A 13 36.93 39.19 -2.78
CA LEU A 13 36.96 37.79 -2.37
C LEU A 13 35.80 37.06 -3.06
N LEU A 14 36.14 36.32 -4.12
CA LEU A 14 35.27 35.31 -4.70
C LEU A 14 35.07 34.20 -3.65
N MET A 15 33.95 34.24 -2.94
CA MET A 15 33.42 33.07 -2.26
C MET A 15 32.46 32.38 -3.22
N THR A 16 32.95 31.33 -3.87
CA THR A 16 32.12 30.31 -4.52
C THR A 16 31.24 29.68 -3.44
N GLY A 17 30.05 30.22 -3.28
CA GLY A 17 29.01 29.61 -2.47
C GLY A 17 28.62 28.29 -3.13
N GLY A 18 29.17 27.19 -2.63
CA GLY A 18 28.66 25.87 -2.92
C GLY A 18 27.17 25.86 -2.60
N TRP A 19 26.36 25.55 -3.60
CA TRP A 19 24.93 25.30 -3.43
C TRP A 19 24.77 24.04 -2.58
N GLY A 20 24.78 24.22 -1.26
CA GLY A 20 24.09 23.31 -0.38
C GLY A 20 22.61 23.48 -0.64
N HIS A 21 22.01 22.56 -1.39
CA HIS A 21 20.56 22.40 -1.33
C HIS A 21 20.22 22.03 0.11
N ILE A 22 19.90 23.03 0.92
CA ILE A 22 19.22 22.83 2.19
C ILE A 22 17.87 22.25 1.80
N ALA A 23 17.70 20.94 1.97
CA ALA A 23 16.39 20.32 1.91
C ALA A 23 15.55 20.97 3.03
N LEU A 24 14.71 21.92 2.65
CA LEU A 24 13.69 22.47 3.53
C LEU A 24 12.78 21.31 3.93
N CYS A 25 12.85 20.89 5.19
CA CYS A 25 11.86 20.04 5.81
C CYS A 25 10.54 20.80 5.84
N ASP A 26 9.74 20.68 4.79
CA ASP A 26 8.42 21.29 4.76
C ASP A 26 7.36 20.24 4.43
N ASN A 27 6.39 20.09 5.34
CA ASN A 27 5.32 19.09 5.38
C ASN A 27 5.63 17.75 6.05
N GLN A 28 6.16 17.78 7.28
CA GLN A 28 5.32 17.48 8.46
C GLN A 28 6.11 17.66 9.74
N THR A 29 7.28 17.03 9.90
CA THR A 29 8.25 17.37 10.95
C THR A 29 9.65 16.87 10.59
N PRO A 30 10.73 17.59 10.97
CA PRO A 30 12.11 17.09 10.82
C PRO A 30 12.46 15.97 11.81
N THR A 31 11.52 15.62 12.70
CA THR A 31 11.71 14.65 13.77
C THR A 31 10.71 13.51 13.65
N VAL A 32 11.07 12.38 14.25
CA VAL A 32 10.21 11.20 14.36
C VAL A 32 10.22 10.70 15.81
N SER A 33 9.15 10.02 16.22
CA SER A 33 9.07 9.41 17.54
C SER A 33 10.07 8.27 17.66
N ARG A 34 10.62 8.08 18.86
CA ARG A 34 11.59 7.01 19.13
C ARG A 34 11.01 5.63 18.80
N VAL A 35 11.76 4.86 18.01
CA VAL A 35 11.48 3.44 17.77
C VAL A 35 12.05 2.60 18.91
N SER A 36 11.20 1.78 19.53
CA SER A 36 11.60 0.89 20.63
C SER A 36 12.27 -0.36 20.08
N SER A 37 13.49 -0.67 20.54
CA SER A 37 14.19 -1.93 20.21
C SER A 37 13.61 -3.16 20.89
N SER A 38 12.63 -2.98 21.78
CA SER A 38 12.00 -4.05 22.56
C SER A 38 10.85 -4.74 21.82
N GLY A 39 10.96 -4.96 20.51
CA GLY A 39 9.93 -5.64 19.71
C GLY A 39 9.74 -7.11 20.08
N GLU A 40 10.76 -7.75 20.67
CA GLU A 40 10.65 -9.07 21.28
C GLU A 40 9.69 -9.10 22.48
N ARG A 41 9.35 -7.91 23.01
CA ARG A 41 8.37 -7.73 24.07
C ARG A 41 6.97 -7.44 23.55
N LEU A 42 6.62 -7.83 22.33
CA LEU A 42 5.22 -7.78 21.87
C LEU A 42 4.50 -9.07 22.31
N PRO A 43 3.15 -9.08 22.43
CA PRO A 43 2.36 -10.27 22.78
C PRO A 43 2.26 -11.31 21.65
N PHE A 44 3.23 -11.28 20.73
CA PHE A 44 3.34 -12.20 19.61
C PHE A 44 4.78 -12.23 19.10
N GLN A 45 5.12 -13.31 18.42
CA GLN A 45 6.29 -13.42 17.56
C GLN A 45 5.82 -13.64 16.13
N VAL A 46 6.49 -12.99 15.17
CA VAL A 46 6.24 -13.15 13.74
C VAL A 46 7.50 -13.61 13.03
N LYS A 47 7.35 -14.50 12.07
CA LYS A 47 8.41 -14.97 11.17
C LYS A 47 7.93 -14.91 9.72
N LEU A 48 8.81 -14.45 8.83
CA LEU A 48 8.64 -14.63 7.39
C LEU A 48 9.49 -15.82 6.93
N GLU A 49 8.90 -16.69 6.13
CA GLU A 49 9.60 -17.78 5.46
C GLU A 49 9.26 -17.77 3.97
N LEU A 50 10.26 -17.89 3.11
CA LEU A 50 10.03 -18.07 1.68
C LEU A 50 9.19 -19.35 1.47
N ALA A 51 8.13 -19.25 0.68
CA ALA A 51 7.36 -20.41 0.24
C ALA A 51 8.17 -21.21 -0.79
N ASP A 52 7.89 -22.50 -0.88
CA ASP A 52 8.52 -23.42 -1.83
C ASP A 52 7.89 -23.36 -3.24
N PHE A 53 7.13 -22.31 -3.53
CA PHE A 53 6.54 -21.99 -4.82
C PHE A 53 6.45 -20.47 -4.98
N SER A 54 6.38 -19.99 -6.22
CA SER A 54 6.36 -18.57 -6.57
C SER A 54 5.33 -18.29 -7.66
N LEU A 55 5.09 -17.01 -7.92
CA LEU A 55 4.37 -16.59 -9.12
C LEU A 55 5.23 -16.86 -10.36
N PRO A 56 4.62 -17.15 -11.53
CA PRO A 56 5.34 -17.29 -12.80
C PRO A 56 6.03 -16.00 -13.25
N GLN A 57 5.45 -14.85 -12.91
CA GLN A 57 6.03 -13.53 -13.10
C GLN A 57 5.75 -12.67 -11.88
N GLY A 58 6.62 -11.70 -11.63
CA GLY A 58 6.44 -10.78 -10.53
C GLY A 58 5.25 -9.85 -10.72
N ILE A 59 4.65 -9.42 -9.61
CA ILE A 59 3.53 -8.48 -9.65
C ILE A 59 3.60 -7.49 -8.49
N GLN A 60 3.31 -6.21 -8.74
CA GLN A 60 3.25 -5.16 -7.73
C GLN A 60 2.03 -4.26 -7.92
N ALA A 61 1.59 -3.58 -6.85
CA ALA A 61 0.48 -2.62 -6.91
C ALA A 61 -0.82 -3.21 -7.51
N PHE A 62 -1.03 -4.51 -7.26
CA PHE A 62 -2.11 -5.31 -7.83
C PHE A 62 -3.38 -5.25 -6.99
N VAL A 63 -4.46 -5.77 -7.56
CA VAL A 63 -5.71 -6.05 -6.87
C VAL A 63 -5.71 -7.50 -6.40
N SER A 64 -6.22 -7.77 -5.19
CA SER A 64 -6.37 -9.13 -4.68
C SER A 64 -7.77 -9.46 -4.17
N ALA A 65 -8.12 -10.74 -4.22
CA ALA A 65 -9.32 -11.30 -3.62
C ALA A 65 -9.08 -12.73 -3.14
N LYS A 66 -10.02 -13.26 -2.36
CA LYS A 66 -10.02 -14.67 -1.93
C LYS A 66 -11.28 -15.38 -2.38
N PHE A 67 -11.13 -16.59 -2.91
CA PHE A 67 -12.27 -17.43 -3.27
C PHE A 67 -11.93 -18.91 -3.08
N SER A 68 -12.72 -19.60 -2.24
CA SER A 68 -12.59 -21.04 -1.98
C SER A 68 -11.15 -21.48 -1.65
N GLY A 69 -10.50 -20.81 -0.69
CA GLY A 69 -9.12 -21.12 -0.27
C GLY A 69 -8.01 -20.63 -1.21
N LYS A 70 -8.35 -20.05 -2.37
CA LYS A 70 -7.38 -19.53 -3.36
C LYS A 70 -7.28 -18.01 -3.31
N PHE A 71 -6.13 -17.49 -3.71
CA PHE A 71 -5.90 -16.05 -3.87
C PHE A 71 -5.96 -15.69 -5.35
N ILE A 72 -6.68 -14.61 -5.67
CA ILE A 72 -6.86 -14.11 -7.02
C ILE A 72 -6.09 -12.80 -7.10
N LEU A 73 -5.16 -12.69 -8.06
CA LEU A 73 -4.35 -11.50 -8.29
C LEU A 73 -4.59 -11.02 -9.73
N LEU A 74 -4.83 -9.74 -9.93
CA LEU A 74 -5.00 -9.10 -11.24
C LEU A 74 -4.64 -7.61 -11.15
N ALA A 75 -4.60 -6.93 -12.30
CA ALA A 75 -4.15 -5.54 -12.39
C ALA A 75 -2.70 -5.40 -11.87
N GLY A 76 -2.23 -4.17 -11.64
CA GLY A 76 -0.87 -3.90 -11.18
C GLY A 76 0.16 -3.89 -12.31
N SER A 77 1.42 -3.99 -11.93
CA SER A 77 2.58 -3.92 -12.83
C SER A 77 3.41 -5.19 -12.75
N ALA A 78 3.88 -5.67 -13.89
CA ALA A 78 4.71 -6.86 -14.05
C ALA A 78 6.17 -6.55 -14.43
N ASN A 79 6.65 -5.31 -14.16
CA ASN A 79 8.01 -4.84 -14.49
C ASN A 79 9.06 -5.90 -14.12
N GLY A 80 9.95 -6.24 -15.04
CA GLY A 80 11.08 -7.15 -14.80
C GLY A 80 12.38 -6.40 -14.55
N LEU A 81 13.38 -7.09 -13.97
CA LEU A 81 14.74 -6.58 -13.77
C LEU A 81 15.52 -6.42 -15.11
N ASN A 82 14.92 -6.80 -16.24
CA ASN A 82 15.52 -6.85 -17.58
C ASN A 82 15.31 -5.58 -18.44
N GLY A 83 15.25 -4.40 -17.81
CA GLY A 83 15.64 -3.15 -18.49
C GLY A 83 14.61 -2.51 -19.43
N LEU A 84 13.42 -2.18 -18.92
CA LEU A 84 12.63 -1.09 -19.51
C LEU A 84 12.83 0.17 -18.68
N ASN A 85 13.50 1.16 -19.27
CA ASN A 85 13.75 2.47 -18.68
C ASN A 85 12.47 3.11 -18.15
N SER A 86 12.27 3.01 -16.84
CA SER A 86 11.44 3.91 -16.06
C SER A 86 12.24 4.44 -14.89
N SER A 87 12.17 5.76 -14.68
CA SER A 87 12.51 6.36 -13.39
C SER A 87 11.55 5.80 -12.33
N GLU A 88 11.90 5.86 -11.04
CA GLU A 88 11.02 5.45 -9.92
C GLU A 88 9.60 6.08 -9.96
N ALA A 89 9.41 7.11 -10.80
CA ALA A 89 8.16 7.84 -11.05
C ALA A 89 7.64 7.67 -12.50
N SER A 90 7.93 6.58 -13.20
CA SER A 90 7.33 6.35 -14.53
C SER A 90 6.62 5.02 -14.57
N PHE A 91 5.31 5.08 -14.32
CA PHE A 91 4.34 4.06 -14.69
C PHE A 91 4.37 3.89 -16.22
N SER A 92 5.37 3.18 -16.73
CA SER A 92 5.52 2.99 -18.17
C SER A 92 4.42 2.02 -18.62
N SER A 93 3.70 2.40 -19.66
CA SER A 93 2.54 1.66 -20.17
C SER A 93 2.87 0.24 -20.65
N GLY A 94 4.14 -0.05 -20.93
CA GLY A 94 4.62 -1.36 -21.37
C GLY A 94 4.66 -2.43 -20.26
N GLU A 95 4.36 -2.08 -19.01
CA GLU A 95 4.56 -2.98 -17.87
C GLU A 95 3.27 -3.28 -17.10
N GLN A 96 2.12 -2.86 -17.60
CA GLN A 96 0.80 -3.15 -17.02
C GLN A 96 0.50 -4.66 -17.07
N ASN A 97 0.08 -5.23 -15.94
CA ASN A 97 -0.25 -6.64 -15.86
C ASN A 97 -1.64 -6.90 -16.48
N THR A 98 -1.64 -7.67 -17.57
CA THR A 98 -2.85 -8.16 -18.24
C THR A 98 -3.16 -9.62 -17.90
N THR A 99 -2.54 -10.19 -16.86
CA THR A 99 -2.71 -11.59 -16.46
C THR A 99 -3.45 -11.70 -15.14
N ILE A 100 -4.45 -12.59 -15.09
CA ILE A 100 -5.07 -13.03 -13.84
C ILE A 100 -4.31 -14.23 -13.33
N TYR A 101 -3.93 -14.22 -12.04
CA TYR A 101 -3.35 -15.35 -11.34
C TYR A 101 -4.35 -15.90 -10.32
N VAL A 102 -4.52 -17.23 -10.29
CA VAL A 102 -5.24 -17.96 -9.25
C VAL A 102 -4.22 -18.83 -8.51
N VAL A 103 -3.82 -18.36 -7.33
CA VAL A 103 -2.83 -18.98 -6.46
C VAL A 103 -3.52 -19.92 -5.47
N ASP A 104 -3.14 -21.19 -5.50
CA ASP A 104 -3.54 -22.17 -4.49
C ASP A 104 -2.40 -22.39 -3.48
N PRO A 105 -2.49 -21.82 -2.27
CA PRO A 105 -1.45 -21.99 -1.25
C PRO A 105 -1.42 -23.38 -0.60
N THR A 106 -2.47 -24.19 -0.77
CA THR A 106 -2.54 -25.56 -0.23
C THR A 106 -1.85 -26.54 -1.18
N GLU A 107 -2.21 -26.48 -2.46
CA GLU A 107 -1.62 -27.30 -3.52
C GLU A 107 -0.28 -26.74 -4.02
N LYS A 108 0.07 -25.51 -3.64
CA LYS A 108 1.30 -24.80 -4.05
C LYS A 108 1.39 -24.62 -5.56
N THR A 109 0.25 -24.36 -6.19
CA THR A 109 0.13 -24.17 -7.65
C THR A 109 -0.36 -22.78 -7.99
N VAL A 110 0.08 -22.24 -9.13
CA VAL A 110 -0.43 -20.98 -9.67
C VAL A 110 -0.98 -21.23 -11.07
N TYR A 111 -2.28 -20.96 -11.25
CA TYR A 111 -2.92 -20.93 -12.56
C TYR A 111 -2.92 -19.50 -13.07
N SER A 112 -2.82 -19.31 -14.38
CA SER A 112 -2.85 -17.99 -14.98
C SER A 112 -3.61 -17.97 -16.29
N LYS A 113 -4.31 -16.87 -16.58
CA LYS A 113 -4.95 -16.64 -17.87
C LYS A 113 -4.90 -15.16 -18.23
N SER A 114 -4.60 -14.84 -19.48
CA SER A 114 -4.48 -13.45 -19.95
C SER A 114 -5.86 -12.85 -20.21
N LEU A 115 -6.03 -11.56 -19.89
CA LEU A 115 -7.18 -10.75 -20.29
C LEU A 115 -7.27 -10.61 -21.83
N ASN A 116 -6.14 -10.74 -22.52
CA ASN A 116 -6.06 -10.73 -23.99
C ASN A 116 -6.43 -12.08 -24.64
N ASP A 117 -6.70 -13.11 -23.84
CA ASP A 117 -7.16 -14.40 -24.35
C ASP A 117 -8.48 -14.21 -25.12
N ALA A 118 -8.60 -14.80 -26.31
CA ALA A 118 -9.79 -14.66 -27.16
C ALA A 118 -11.10 -15.10 -26.47
N THR A 119 -11.01 -16.00 -25.49
CA THR A 119 -12.15 -16.46 -24.67
C THR A 119 -12.52 -15.47 -23.56
N SER A 120 -11.78 -14.38 -23.34
CA SER A 120 -12.15 -13.37 -22.35
C SER A 120 -13.43 -12.63 -22.75
N GLY A 121 -13.64 -12.47 -24.06
CA GLY A 121 -14.74 -11.66 -24.62
C GLY A 121 -14.67 -10.18 -24.25
N LEU A 122 -13.54 -9.71 -23.73
CA LEU A 122 -13.35 -8.33 -23.32
C LEU A 122 -12.99 -7.46 -24.53
N SER A 123 -13.52 -6.24 -24.55
CA SER A 123 -13.00 -5.18 -25.42
C SER A 123 -11.67 -4.64 -24.89
N GLN A 124 -10.87 -4.02 -25.77
CA GLN A 124 -9.60 -3.39 -25.37
C GLN A 124 -9.79 -2.39 -24.22
N ARG A 125 -10.85 -1.57 -24.27
CA ARG A 125 -11.17 -0.63 -23.19
C ARG A 125 -11.40 -1.33 -21.85
N GLN A 126 -12.05 -2.49 -21.83
CA GLN A 126 -12.25 -3.25 -20.59
C GLN A 126 -10.92 -3.82 -20.06
N ILE A 127 -10.04 -4.26 -20.96
CA ILE A 127 -8.70 -4.74 -20.62
C ILE A 127 -7.88 -3.59 -20.00
N ASP A 128 -7.89 -2.41 -20.60
CA ASP A 128 -7.19 -1.22 -20.09
C ASP A 128 -7.65 -0.86 -18.66
N LEU A 129 -8.97 -0.91 -18.40
CA LEU A 129 -9.54 -0.67 -17.07
C LEU A 129 -9.21 -1.76 -16.03
N LEU A 130 -8.98 -3.00 -16.47
CA LEU A 130 -8.60 -4.14 -15.62
C LEU A 130 -7.09 -4.26 -15.40
N SER A 131 -6.29 -3.54 -16.20
CA SER A 131 -4.82 -3.61 -16.19
C SER A 131 -4.18 -2.39 -15.51
N VAL A 132 -4.96 -1.59 -14.78
CA VAL A 132 -4.49 -0.42 -14.04
C VAL A 132 -3.57 -0.80 -12.88
N THR A 133 -2.68 0.09 -12.49
CA THR A 133 -1.86 -0.04 -11.27
C THR A 133 -2.41 0.82 -10.14
N ASN A 134 -2.13 0.45 -8.89
CA ASN A 134 -2.50 1.22 -7.70
C ASN A 134 -4.02 1.49 -7.61
N ALA A 135 -4.85 0.56 -8.07
CA ALA A 135 -6.30 0.62 -7.93
C ALA A 135 -6.74 0.34 -6.50
N GLN A 136 -7.90 0.87 -6.10
CA GLN A 136 -8.48 0.59 -4.80
C GLN A 136 -9.53 -0.49 -4.95
N PHE A 137 -9.64 -1.39 -3.97
CA PHE A 137 -10.54 -2.53 -4.08
C PHE A 137 -11.07 -3.03 -2.74
N TYR A 138 -12.21 -3.72 -2.77
CA TYR A 138 -12.67 -4.57 -1.68
C TYR A 138 -13.51 -5.73 -2.22
N GLN A 139 -13.63 -6.78 -1.43
CA GLN A 139 -14.51 -7.91 -1.71
C GLN A 139 -15.73 -7.89 -0.79
N HIS A 140 -16.91 -8.21 -1.32
CA HIS A 140 -18.14 -8.42 -0.54
C HIS A 140 -19.07 -9.39 -1.28
N ASP A 141 -19.60 -10.39 -0.57
CA ASP A 141 -20.63 -11.33 -1.05
C ASP A 141 -20.29 -11.97 -2.41
N GLY A 142 -19.05 -12.43 -2.57
CA GLY A 142 -18.58 -13.09 -3.80
C GLY A 142 -18.19 -12.14 -4.94
N MET A 143 -18.41 -10.83 -4.76
CA MET A 143 -18.03 -9.79 -5.72
C MET A 143 -16.73 -9.10 -5.31
N LEU A 144 -15.87 -8.83 -6.28
CA LEU A 144 -14.72 -7.94 -6.15
C LEU A 144 -15.04 -6.61 -6.82
N TYR A 145 -14.92 -5.52 -6.06
CA TYR A 145 -15.11 -4.15 -6.54
C TYR A 145 -13.77 -3.45 -6.64
N ILE A 146 -13.48 -2.85 -7.80
CA ILE A 146 -12.23 -2.15 -8.11
C ILE A 146 -12.56 -0.75 -8.59
N ALA A 147 -11.98 0.27 -7.98
CA ALA A 147 -12.16 1.66 -8.34
C ALA A 147 -10.82 2.29 -8.72
N GLY A 148 -10.84 3.11 -9.77
CA GLY A 148 -9.72 3.96 -10.14
C GLY A 148 -8.48 3.19 -10.63
N GLY A 149 -7.32 3.66 -10.21
CA GLY A 149 -6.02 3.19 -10.68
C GLY A 149 -5.50 3.96 -11.89
N TYR A 150 -4.19 3.87 -12.13
CA TYR A 150 -3.50 4.53 -13.23
C TYR A 150 -3.19 3.54 -14.35
N GLY A 151 -3.37 3.94 -15.60
CA GLY A 151 -3.00 3.10 -16.73
C GLY A 151 -3.19 3.79 -18.06
N ILE A 152 -2.65 3.19 -19.12
CA ILE A 152 -2.82 3.65 -20.48
C ILE A 152 -4.26 3.49 -20.96
N ASP A 153 -4.70 4.37 -21.84
CA ASP A 153 -5.77 4.10 -22.78
C ASP A 153 -5.10 3.70 -24.10
N THR A 154 -5.21 2.42 -24.47
CA THR A 154 -4.53 1.88 -25.65
C THR A 154 -4.99 2.56 -26.94
N ALA A 155 -6.22 3.09 -26.98
CA ALA A 155 -6.74 3.74 -28.17
C ALA A 155 -6.09 5.11 -28.44
N THR A 156 -5.66 5.83 -27.40
CA THR A 156 -5.04 7.15 -27.52
C THR A 156 -3.54 7.14 -27.24
N GLY A 157 -3.04 6.11 -26.55
CA GLY A 157 -1.69 6.05 -26.03
C GLY A 157 -1.48 6.86 -24.74
N GLU A 158 -2.51 7.55 -24.24
CA GLU A 158 -2.40 8.43 -23.09
C GLU A 158 -2.63 7.69 -21.78
N SER A 159 -1.85 8.03 -20.74
CA SER A 159 -2.02 7.44 -19.42
C SER A 159 -2.81 8.37 -18.49
N SER A 160 -3.75 7.80 -17.75
CA SER A 160 -4.65 8.54 -16.88
C SER A 160 -5.08 7.75 -15.65
N ILE A 161 -5.49 8.47 -14.60
CA ILE A 161 -6.22 7.86 -13.49
C ILE A 161 -7.65 7.64 -13.95
N LYS A 162 -8.11 6.39 -13.93
CA LYS A 162 -9.42 5.98 -14.44
C LYS A 162 -10.51 6.39 -13.47
N ASP A 163 -11.69 6.70 -14.00
CA ASP A 163 -12.90 7.05 -13.23
C ASP A 163 -13.90 5.88 -13.17
N SER A 164 -13.43 4.65 -13.34
CA SER A 164 -14.27 3.46 -13.41
C SER A 164 -14.44 2.79 -12.05
N LEU A 165 -15.63 2.24 -11.80
CA LEU A 165 -15.86 1.15 -10.85
C LEU A 165 -16.14 -0.13 -11.64
N THR A 166 -15.32 -1.16 -11.40
CA THR A 166 -15.49 -2.51 -11.94
C THR A 166 -15.99 -3.45 -10.85
N ALA A 167 -17.05 -4.19 -11.12
CA ALA A 167 -17.53 -5.29 -10.29
C ALA A 167 -17.27 -6.62 -11.01
N ILE A 168 -16.65 -7.57 -10.32
CA ILE A 168 -16.26 -8.88 -10.87
C ILE A 168 -16.86 -10.00 -10.00
N ASP A 169 -17.63 -10.91 -10.59
CA ASP A 169 -18.05 -12.14 -9.92
C ASP A 169 -16.85 -13.09 -9.80
N LEU A 170 -16.40 -13.32 -8.56
CA LEU A 170 -15.22 -14.15 -8.29
C LEU A 170 -15.46 -15.62 -8.62
N ARG A 171 -16.70 -16.11 -8.51
CA ARG A 171 -17.02 -17.50 -8.88
C ARG A 171 -16.84 -17.68 -10.38
N GLY A 172 -17.42 -16.77 -11.17
CA GLY A 172 -17.31 -16.76 -12.62
C GLY A 172 -15.87 -16.57 -13.10
N LEU A 173 -15.14 -15.60 -12.52
CA LEU A 173 -13.73 -15.38 -12.85
C LEU A 173 -12.88 -16.63 -12.58
N VAL A 174 -12.98 -17.24 -11.40
CA VAL A 174 -12.18 -18.42 -11.05
C VAL A 174 -12.56 -19.62 -11.93
N HIS A 175 -13.85 -19.80 -12.23
CA HIS A 175 -14.30 -20.84 -13.15
C HIS A 175 -13.72 -20.65 -14.56
N TRP A 176 -13.77 -19.42 -15.09
CA TRP A 176 -13.23 -19.08 -16.40
C TRP A 176 -11.71 -19.30 -16.52
N VAL A 177 -10.95 -19.07 -15.44
CA VAL A 177 -9.50 -19.33 -15.40
C VAL A 177 -9.21 -20.83 -15.33
N LEU A 178 -9.88 -21.56 -14.45
CA LEU A 178 -9.51 -22.95 -14.12
C LEU A 178 -10.16 -23.98 -15.04
N LYS A 179 -11.45 -23.83 -15.33
CA LYS A 179 -12.30 -24.86 -15.97
C LYS A 179 -13.46 -24.22 -16.75
N PRO A 180 -13.20 -23.34 -17.74
CA PRO A 180 -14.27 -22.63 -18.44
C PRO A 180 -15.20 -23.58 -19.20
N TYR A 181 -16.49 -23.25 -19.28
CA TYR A 181 -17.35 -23.86 -20.29
C TYR A 181 -16.96 -23.37 -21.70
N PRO A 182 -17.24 -24.13 -22.78
CA PRO A 182 -16.83 -23.75 -24.14
C PRO A 182 -17.27 -22.36 -24.60
N THR A 183 -18.39 -21.84 -24.11
CA THR A 183 -18.96 -20.53 -24.48
C THR A 183 -18.87 -19.49 -23.36
N GLU A 184 -18.20 -19.81 -22.25
CA GLU A 184 -18.06 -18.88 -21.13
C GLU A 184 -17.00 -17.84 -21.45
N THR A 185 -17.32 -16.58 -21.16
CA THR A 185 -16.37 -15.47 -21.29
C THR A 185 -16.27 -14.70 -19.99
N LEU A 186 -15.09 -14.14 -19.73
CA LEU A 186 -14.86 -13.29 -18.56
C LEU A 186 -15.77 -12.05 -18.59
N ALA A 187 -16.04 -11.49 -19.77
CA ALA A 187 -16.91 -10.32 -19.94
C ALA A 187 -18.31 -10.51 -19.34
N HIS A 188 -18.87 -11.72 -19.33
CA HIS A 188 -20.16 -12.00 -18.69
C HIS A 188 -20.15 -11.86 -17.16
N HIS A 189 -18.97 -11.95 -16.55
CA HIS A 189 -18.77 -11.87 -15.10
C HIS A 189 -18.35 -10.48 -14.63
N ILE A 190 -18.31 -9.50 -15.53
CA ILE A 190 -17.80 -8.15 -15.27
C ILE A 190 -18.88 -7.11 -15.58
N ARG A 191 -19.02 -6.12 -14.68
CA ARG A 191 -19.83 -4.92 -14.89
C ARG A 191 -19.00 -3.69 -14.58
N GLN A 192 -19.12 -2.66 -15.40
CA GLN A 192 -18.35 -1.42 -15.26
C GLN A 192 -19.26 -0.20 -15.37
N ILE A 193 -19.01 0.78 -14.51
CA ILE A 193 -19.63 2.11 -14.56
C ILE A 193 -18.55 3.18 -14.38
N HIS A 194 -18.86 4.43 -14.74
CA HIS A 194 -17.96 5.57 -14.64
C HIS A 194 -18.57 6.66 -13.77
N ASP A 195 -17.78 7.24 -12.88
CA ASP A 195 -18.13 8.43 -12.09
C ASP A 195 -16.83 9.08 -11.58
N PRO A 196 -16.68 10.42 -11.63
CA PRO A 196 -15.49 11.12 -11.13
C PRO A 196 -15.12 10.79 -9.67
N VAL A 197 -16.06 10.34 -8.85
CA VAL A 197 -15.78 9.90 -7.47
C VAL A 197 -14.76 8.76 -7.42
N PHE A 198 -14.71 7.90 -8.44
CA PHE A 198 -13.81 6.75 -8.52
C PHE A 198 -12.39 7.12 -8.99
N GLN A 199 -12.19 8.34 -9.51
CA GLN A 199 -10.90 8.79 -10.03
C GLN A 199 -9.89 9.03 -8.91
N VAL A 200 -9.26 7.94 -8.47
CA VAL A 200 -8.24 7.88 -7.43
C VAL A 200 -7.20 6.81 -7.78
N MET A 201 -5.93 7.03 -7.44
CA MET A 201 -4.91 5.98 -7.34
C MET A 201 -4.17 6.08 -6.01
N GLY A 202 -3.59 4.98 -5.54
CA GLY A 202 -2.77 4.96 -4.32
C GLY A 202 -3.52 5.31 -3.03
N GLY A 203 -4.86 5.24 -3.03
CA GLY A 203 -5.71 5.37 -1.84
C GLY A 203 -6.13 4.01 -1.26
N TYR A 204 -7.20 4.00 -0.47
CA TYR A 204 -7.78 2.75 0.08
C TYR A 204 -9.31 2.75 -0.01
N MET A 205 -9.91 1.64 -0.45
CA MET A 205 -11.35 1.50 -0.55
C MET A 205 -11.87 0.40 0.37
N THR A 206 -13.00 0.64 1.02
CA THR A 206 -13.63 -0.34 1.90
C THR A 206 -15.13 -0.11 1.98
N ARG A 207 -15.86 -1.19 2.25
CA ARG A 207 -17.31 -1.14 2.51
C ARG A 207 -17.57 -1.18 4.01
N THR A 208 -18.35 -0.22 4.48
CA THR A 208 -18.83 -0.17 5.87
C THR A 208 -19.91 -1.22 6.11
N ARG A 209 -20.18 -1.54 7.38
CA ARG A 209 -21.30 -2.43 7.77
C ARG A 209 -22.67 -1.93 7.31
N LYS A 210 -22.85 -0.61 7.15
CA LYS A 210 -24.11 0.01 6.67
C LYS A 210 -24.27 -0.03 5.14
N GLY A 211 -23.26 -0.51 4.43
CA GLY A 211 -23.25 -0.58 2.97
C GLY A 211 -22.78 0.68 2.25
N ASP A 212 -22.37 1.72 2.97
CA ASP A 212 -21.58 2.80 2.36
C ASP A 212 -20.20 2.28 2.01
N THR A 213 -19.66 2.70 0.89
CA THR A 213 -18.26 2.55 0.49
C THR A 213 -17.51 3.85 0.79
N TRP A 214 -16.32 3.72 1.37
CA TRP A 214 -15.39 4.80 1.63
C TRP A 214 -14.15 4.60 0.77
N LEU A 215 -13.76 5.64 0.05
CA LEU A 215 -12.54 5.74 -0.74
C LEU A 215 -11.68 6.84 -0.11
N MET A 216 -10.60 6.44 0.55
CA MET A 216 -9.80 7.25 1.45
C MET A 216 -8.53 7.72 0.76
N PHE A 217 -8.38 9.04 0.60
CA PHE A 217 -7.17 9.71 0.13
C PHE A 217 -6.72 9.25 -1.27
N GLY A 218 -5.44 9.37 -1.60
CA GLY A 218 -4.90 9.05 -2.93
C GLY A 218 -4.90 10.23 -3.91
N GLN A 219 -4.19 10.03 -5.02
CA GLN A 219 -4.05 11.00 -6.11
C GLN A 219 -5.23 10.97 -7.06
N THR A 220 -5.58 12.13 -7.61
CA THR A 220 -6.64 12.32 -8.62
C THR A 220 -6.07 12.76 -9.96
N THR A 221 -4.85 13.31 -9.98
CA THR A 221 -4.04 13.50 -11.19
C THR A 221 -2.62 13.03 -10.95
N TYR A 222 -1.98 12.52 -11.99
CA TYR A 222 -0.59 12.10 -11.94
C TYR A 222 0.33 13.15 -12.58
N THR A 223 1.40 13.52 -11.88
CA THR A 223 2.51 14.31 -12.42
C THR A 223 3.82 13.72 -11.91
N SER A 224 4.86 13.71 -12.75
CA SER A 224 6.16 13.09 -12.44
C SER A 224 7.00 13.88 -11.43
N ASP A 225 6.60 15.10 -11.08
CA ASP A 225 7.29 16.02 -10.19
C ASP A 225 6.75 16.01 -8.74
N ASN A 226 5.98 14.99 -8.36
CA ASN A 226 5.32 14.86 -7.05
C ASN A 226 4.29 15.95 -6.72
N ASN A 227 3.90 16.80 -7.69
CA ASN A 227 2.86 17.83 -7.56
C ASN A 227 1.48 17.38 -8.05
N GLY A 228 1.21 16.06 -8.02
CA GLY A 228 -0.08 15.51 -8.36
C GLY A 228 -1.20 16.13 -7.50
N GLN A 229 -2.41 16.18 -8.03
CA GLN A 229 -3.57 16.59 -7.23
C GLN A 229 -4.04 15.40 -6.39
N TYR A 230 -4.55 15.67 -5.19
CA TYR A 230 -5.00 14.65 -4.25
C TYR A 230 -6.48 14.80 -3.94
N SER A 231 -7.11 13.69 -3.55
CA SER A 231 -8.51 13.75 -3.13
C SER A 231 -8.68 14.47 -1.79
N GLU A 232 -7.65 14.43 -0.92
CA GLU A 232 -7.57 15.11 0.39
C GLU A 232 -8.79 14.86 1.30
N GLN A 233 -9.52 13.79 1.03
CA GLN A 233 -10.83 13.52 1.60
C GLN A 233 -11.09 12.02 1.65
N VAL A 234 -12.06 11.64 2.49
CA VAL A 234 -12.77 10.37 2.41
C VAL A 234 -13.96 10.58 1.49
N ARG A 235 -13.85 10.12 0.25
CA ARG A 235 -14.96 10.06 -0.72
C ARG A 235 -15.92 8.96 -0.31
N ARG A 236 -17.21 9.18 -0.52
CA ARG A 236 -18.27 8.31 -0.01
C ARG A 236 -19.31 8.06 -1.07
N PHE A 237 -19.75 6.82 -1.20
CA PHE A 237 -20.81 6.44 -2.12
C PHE A 237 -21.41 5.11 -1.72
N LYS A 238 -22.59 4.78 -2.23
CA LYS A 238 -23.22 3.47 -2.04
C LYS A 238 -23.30 2.74 -3.37
N VAL A 239 -22.75 1.53 -3.42
CA VAL A 239 -22.82 0.66 -4.59
C VAL A 239 -24.15 -0.10 -4.55
N HIS A 240 -24.84 -0.12 -5.69
CA HIS A 240 -26.04 -0.90 -5.94
C HIS A 240 -25.74 -1.88 -7.08
N ASP A 241 -25.60 -3.15 -6.73
CA ASP A 241 -25.28 -4.23 -7.66
C ASP A 241 -26.19 -5.43 -7.39
N ASP A 242 -26.92 -5.88 -8.42
CA ASP A 242 -27.82 -7.05 -8.35
C ASP A 242 -27.30 -8.25 -9.16
N GLY A 243 -26.04 -8.20 -9.62
CA GLY A 243 -25.46 -9.20 -10.51
C GLY A 243 -25.72 -8.95 -12.00
N LYS A 244 -26.63 -8.03 -12.34
CA LYS A 244 -26.98 -7.66 -13.72
C LYS A 244 -26.79 -6.17 -13.99
N LYS A 245 -27.20 -5.31 -13.06
CA LYS A 245 -27.09 -3.86 -13.11
C LYS A 245 -26.17 -3.38 -11.99
N LEU A 246 -25.22 -2.53 -12.37
CA LEU A 246 -24.33 -1.84 -11.45
C LEU A 246 -24.65 -0.33 -11.50
N SER A 247 -24.80 0.29 -10.33
CA SER A 247 -24.99 1.74 -10.20
C SER A 247 -24.46 2.24 -8.87
N VAL A 248 -24.32 3.57 -8.74
CA VAL A 248 -23.77 4.21 -7.56
C VAL A 248 -24.62 5.41 -7.12
N LYS A 249 -24.72 5.61 -5.81
CA LYS A 249 -25.22 6.86 -5.22
C LYS A 249 -24.08 7.56 -4.49
N VAL A 250 -23.59 8.67 -5.04
CA VAL A 250 -22.51 9.46 -4.43
C VAL A 250 -23.04 10.25 -3.22
N HIS A 251 -22.19 10.40 -2.21
CA HIS A 251 -22.44 11.17 -1.00
C HIS A 251 -21.36 12.24 -0.83
N HIS A 252 -21.63 13.24 0.01
CA HIS A 252 -20.61 14.24 0.32
C HIS A 252 -19.37 13.59 0.95
N ALA A 253 -18.21 13.97 0.42
CA ALA A 253 -16.92 13.61 0.98
C ALA A 253 -16.68 14.26 2.35
N LEU A 254 -15.77 13.67 3.13
CA LEU A 254 -15.39 14.14 4.46
C LEU A 254 -13.88 14.36 4.55
N PRO A 255 -13.41 15.53 5.03
CA PRO A 255 -14.18 16.75 5.31
C PRO A 255 -14.84 17.33 4.05
N LYS A 256 -15.87 18.20 4.20
CA LYS A 256 -16.55 18.81 3.04
C LYS A 256 -15.62 19.66 2.16
N LYS A 257 -14.70 20.38 2.80
CA LYS A 257 -13.61 21.08 2.13
C LYS A 257 -12.37 20.17 2.17
N PRO A 258 -11.68 19.94 1.04
CA PRO A 258 -10.38 19.27 1.00
C PRO A 258 -9.43 19.80 2.08
N ASN A 259 -8.63 18.91 2.66
CA ASN A 259 -7.62 19.25 3.65
C ASN A 259 -6.24 18.78 3.16
N PRO A 260 -5.32 19.71 2.84
CA PRO A 260 -3.98 19.38 2.34
C PRO A 260 -3.16 18.46 3.24
N HIS A 261 -3.43 18.38 4.55
CA HIS A 261 -2.77 17.40 5.43
C HIS A 261 -3.12 15.93 5.12
N PHE A 262 -4.09 15.71 4.22
CA PHE A 262 -4.53 14.41 3.73
C PHE A 262 -4.08 14.15 2.28
N ALA A 263 -3.21 15.00 1.71
CA ALA A 263 -2.62 14.86 0.37
C ALA A 263 -1.56 13.75 0.34
N ARG A 264 -2.00 12.50 0.52
CA ARG A 264 -1.13 11.32 0.65
C ARG A 264 -1.43 10.33 -0.47
N GLN A 265 -0.38 9.75 -1.04
CA GLN A 265 -0.44 8.59 -1.91
C GLN A 265 0.43 7.45 -1.39
N ASP A 266 0.25 6.28 -1.99
CA ASP A 266 1.04 5.08 -1.72
C ASP A 266 1.25 4.87 -0.21
N LEU A 267 0.17 5.00 0.54
CA LEU A 267 0.17 5.01 2.01
C LEU A 267 -0.44 3.75 2.58
N ASN A 268 -0.17 3.50 3.86
CA ASN A 268 -0.72 2.37 4.60
C ASN A 268 -2.02 2.79 5.30
N VAL A 269 -3.17 2.63 4.63
CA VAL A 269 -4.47 2.74 5.31
C VAL A 269 -4.88 1.37 5.85
N VAL A 270 -4.93 1.25 7.17
CA VAL A 270 -5.12 -0.04 7.85
C VAL A 270 -6.38 -0.01 8.71
N PRO A 271 -7.22 -1.06 8.69
CA PRO A 271 -8.31 -1.22 9.66
C PRO A 271 -7.78 -1.24 11.09
N ILE A 272 -8.43 -0.51 11.99
CA ILE A 272 -8.11 -0.48 13.42
C ILE A 272 -9.33 -0.82 14.26
N VAL A 273 -9.08 -1.29 15.49
CA VAL A 273 -10.09 -1.45 16.54
C VAL A 273 -9.62 -0.66 17.76
N HIS A 274 -10.56 0.03 18.41
CA HIS A 274 -10.36 0.70 19.70
C HIS A 274 -11.56 0.44 20.60
N HIS A 275 -11.39 0.40 21.92
CA HIS A 275 -12.55 0.34 22.82
C HIS A 275 -13.15 1.71 23.11
N VAL A 276 -14.48 1.75 23.15
CA VAL A 276 -15.27 2.86 23.68
C VAL A 276 -16.31 2.26 24.61
N LEU A 277 -16.29 2.68 25.89
CA LEU A 277 -17.24 2.22 26.92
C LEU A 277 -17.34 0.68 27.00
N GLY A 278 -16.21 -0.02 26.91
CA GLY A 278 -16.16 -1.48 27.00
C GLY A 278 -16.54 -2.24 25.73
N ALA A 279 -16.81 -1.55 24.61
CA ALA A 279 -17.15 -2.18 23.33
C ALA A 279 -16.09 -1.90 22.25
N PRO A 280 -15.73 -2.89 21.42
CA PRO A 280 -14.82 -2.69 20.30
C PRO A 280 -15.49 -1.88 19.18
N VAL A 281 -14.82 -0.79 18.81
CA VAL A 281 -15.23 0.16 17.78
C VAL A 281 -14.23 0.10 16.62
N GLN A 282 -14.76 -0.08 15.41
CA GLN A 282 -13.97 -0.21 14.20
C GLN A 282 -13.68 1.16 13.58
N GLY A 283 -12.48 1.32 13.04
CA GLY A 283 -12.08 2.51 12.28
C GLY A 283 -10.95 2.18 11.32
N TYR A 284 -10.28 3.22 10.83
CA TYR A 284 -9.11 3.09 9.98
C TYR A 284 -8.03 4.10 10.41
N GLY A 285 -6.77 3.72 10.28
CA GLY A 285 -5.64 4.62 10.41
C GLY A 285 -4.93 4.72 9.08
N ALA A 286 -4.77 5.94 8.56
CA ALA A 286 -3.87 6.24 7.46
C ALA A 286 -2.49 6.58 8.06
N PHE A 287 -1.60 5.61 7.98
CA PHE A 287 -0.22 5.68 8.44
C PHE A 287 0.69 6.10 7.29
N GLY A 288 1.85 6.66 7.62
CA GLY A 288 2.83 7.07 6.63
C GLY A 288 2.24 7.91 5.48
N GLY A 289 2.83 7.73 4.31
CA GLY A 289 2.46 8.34 3.04
C GLY A 289 3.64 9.02 2.40
N VAL A 290 3.68 8.98 1.08
CA VAL A 290 4.62 9.75 0.25
C VAL A 290 3.83 10.45 -0.86
N PHE A 291 4.41 11.29 -1.70
CA PHE A 291 5.46 12.21 -1.29
C PHE A 291 4.76 13.46 -0.74
N THR A 292 5.38 14.15 0.19
CA THR A 292 4.93 15.49 0.55
C THR A 292 5.22 16.44 -0.61
N PRO A 293 4.64 17.66 -0.66
CA PRO A 293 4.93 18.63 -1.73
C PRO A 293 6.42 18.99 -1.93
N THR A 294 7.28 18.66 -0.95
CA THR A 294 8.74 18.87 -1.01
C THR A 294 9.54 17.58 -1.21
N GLY A 295 8.88 16.44 -1.47
CA GLY A 295 9.53 15.15 -1.69
C GLY A 295 9.80 14.32 -0.43
N GLY A 296 9.25 14.71 0.72
CA GLY A 296 9.40 13.98 1.99
C GLY A 296 8.29 12.94 2.24
N ALA A 297 8.17 12.53 3.50
CA ALA A 297 7.13 11.59 3.94
C ALA A 297 6.21 12.16 5.03
N TRP A 298 4.96 11.73 4.97
CA TRP A 298 3.96 12.01 5.98
C TRP A 298 4.21 11.14 7.23
N THR A 299 4.44 11.76 8.38
CA THR A 299 4.81 11.07 9.63
C THR A 299 3.66 10.96 10.62
N VAL A 300 2.71 11.90 10.62
CA VAL A 300 1.61 11.89 11.60
C VAL A 300 0.42 11.07 11.07
N PRO A 301 -0.04 10.02 11.76
CA PRO A 301 -1.19 9.23 11.31
C PRO A 301 -2.50 10.04 11.27
N VAL A 302 -3.38 9.71 10.33
CA VAL A 302 -4.76 10.23 10.29
C VAL A 302 -5.72 9.14 10.71
N ILE A 303 -6.50 9.39 11.75
CA ILE A 303 -7.50 8.44 12.25
C ILE A 303 -8.87 8.77 11.66
N ILE A 304 -9.44 7.79 10.97
CA ILE A 304 -10.77 7.86 10.36
C ILE A 304 -11.72 7.08 11.26
N ASN A 305 -12.68 7.80 11.85
CA ASN A 305 -13.62 7.22 12.79
C ASN A 305 -14.75 6.42 12.10
N THR A 306 -15.66 5.86 12.90
CA THR A 306 -16.84 5.09 12.44
C THR A 306 -17.80 5.82 11.53
N LYS A 307 -17.67 7.14 11.38
CA LYS A 307 -18.48 7.97 10.48
C LYS A 307 -17.71 8.41 9.23
N GLY A 308 -16.48 7.94 9.06
CA GLY A 308 -15.62 8.32 7.93
C GLY A 308 -15.01 9.71 8.09
N LYS A 309 -15.03 10.29 9.30
CA LYS A 309 -14.42 11.60 9.55
C LYS A 309 -12.94 11.40 9.91
N PRO A 310 -12.00 11.91 9.08
CA PRO A 310 -10.58 11.89 9.39
C PRO A 310 -10.22 12.96 10.44
N LYS A 311 -9.27 12.64 11.33
CA LYS A 311 -8.63 13.56 12.27
C LYS A 311 -7.13 13.25 12.31
N MET A 312 -6.32 14.29 12.24
CA MET A 312 -4.87 14.23 12.46
C MET A 312 -4.55 15.07 13.70
N GLU A 313 -3.58 14.65 14.51
CA GLU A 313 -3.05 15.49 15.58
C GLU A 313 -2.12 16.58 15.01
N ASN A 314 -1.86 17.61 15.80
CA ASN A 314 -1.01 18.73 15.37
C ASN A 314 0.44 18.27 15.17
N PRO A 315 1.02 18.31 13.96
CA PRO A 315 2.40 17.88 13.74
C PRO A 315 3.43 18.68 14.56
N ASP A 316 3.14 19.96 14.85
CA ASP A 316 4.05 20.86 15.57
C ASP A 316 4.09 20.60 17.08
N ASP A 317 3.14 19.83 17.62
CA ASP A 317 3.16 19.43 19.03
C ASP A 317 4.26 18.38 19.26
N LEU A 318 5.11 18.61 20.26
CA LEU A 318 6.21 17.72 20.62
C LEU A 318 5.72 16.33 21.05
N GLU A 319 4.54 16.25 21.66
CA GLU A 319 3.93 15.00 22.13
C GLU A 319 3.21 14.24 21.00
N THR A 320 2.99 14.88 19.84
CA THR A 320 2.38 14.20 18.70
C THR A 320 3.29 13.08 18.21
N PHE A 321 2.73 11.87 18.17
CA PHE A 321 3.39 10.72 17.57
C PHE A 321 3.68 10.96 16.08
N LYS A 322 4.93 10.70 15.70
CA LYS A 322 5.46 10.83 14.34
C LYS A 322 6.07 9.48 13.97
N GLN A 323 5.43 8.77 13.04
CA GLN A 323 5.87 7.48 12.55
C GLN A 323 7.27 7.60 11.95
N ALA A 324 8.18 6.74 12.43
CA ALA A 324 9.57 6.75 12.05
C ALA A 324 9.88 5.81 10.87
N MET A 325 9.19 4.67 10.79
CA MET A 325 9.49 3.64 9.78
C MET A 325 8.27 3.24 8.93
N ASN A 326 8.53 2.68 7.74
CA ASN A 326 7.56 2.09 6.81
C ASN A 326 6.50 3.09 6.30
N GLN A 327 6.95 4.19 5.70
CA GLN A 327 6.08 5.27 5.23
C GLN A 327 5.37 4.93 3.91
N TYR A 328 5.96 4.04 3.11
CA TYR A 328 5.40 3.65 1.82
C TYR A 328 4.50 2.42 1.93
N ALA A 329 3.54 2.29 1.00
CA ALA A 329 2.60 1.18 0.92
C ALA A 329 3.35 -0.16 0.97
N CYS A 330 2.96 -1.00 1.93
CA CYS A 330 3.55 -2.30 2.16
C CYS A 330 2.50 -3.28 2.72
N PRO A 331 2.80 -4.59 2.79
CA PRO A 331 1.97 -5.53 3.53
C PRO A 331 1.79 -5.05 4.97
N THR A 332 0.54 -5.12 5.45
CA THR A 332 0.21 -4.79 6.83
C THR A 332 -0.56 -5.91 7.51
N LEU A 333 -0.32 -6.12 8.80
CA LEU A 333 -1.00 -7.12 9.62
C LEU A 333 -1.62 -6.44 10.85
N PRO A 334 -2.92 -6.14 10.83
CA PRO A 334 -3.64 -5.59 11.98
C PRO A 334 -4.07 -6.69 12.96
N LEU A 335 -3.61 -6.59 14.21
CA LEU A 335 -3.93 -7.48 15.33
C LEU A 335 -4.52 -6.65 16.47
N TYR A 336 -5.55 -7.15 17.15
CA TYR A 336 -6.13 -6.50 18.32
C TYR A 336 -6.30 -7.48 19.47
N SER A 337 -5.80 -7.11 20.66
CA SER A 337 -6.07 -7.80 21.92
C SER A 337 -7.18 -7.08 22.66
N ASN A 338 -8.30 -7.77 22.84
CA ASN A 338 -9.41 -7.37 23.72
C ASN A 338 -9.02 -7.51 25.20
N HIS A 339 -8.07 -8.40 25.53
CA HIS A 339 -7.57 -8.54 26.90
C HIS A 339 -6.80 -7.31 27.38
N THR A 340 -5.90 -6.77 26.55
CA THR A 340 -5.10 -5.58 26.92
C THR A 340 -5.69 -4.25 26.43
N ASP A 341 -6.71 -4.29 25.58
CA ASP A 341 -7.22 -3.15 24.82
C ASP A 341 -6.11 -2.42 24.06
N GLU A 342 -5.34 -3.21 23.31
CA GLU A 342 -4.24 -2.72 22.49
C GLU A 342 -4.36 -3.26 21.06
N MET A 343 -4.21 -2.33 20.13
CA MET A 343 -4.08 -2.59 18.71
C MET A 343 -2.60 -2.64 18.34
N TYR A 344 -2.23 -3.58 17.49
CA TYR A 344 -0.90 -3.76 16.93
C TYR A 344 -1.02 -3.80 15.40
N ILE A 345 -0.17 -3.06 14.72
CA ILE A 345 -0.15 -3.03 13.25
C ILE A 345 1.29 -3.28 12.83
N LEU A 346 1.53 -4.44 12.23
CA LEU A 346 2.84 -4.75 11.68
C LEU A 346 2.94 -4.24 10.25
N PHE A 347 4.12 -3.76 9.87
CA PHE A 347 4.49 -3.30 8.53
C PHE A 347 5.69 -4.10 8.06
N PHE A 348 5.59 -4.73 6.89
CA PHE A 348 6.64 -5.62 6.38
C PHE A 348 7.45 -4.92 5.27
N GLY A 349 8.67 -4.48 5.59
CA GLY A 349 9.60 -3.90 4.61
C GLY A 349 9.09 -2.62 3.96
N GLY A 350 9.37 -2.45 2.67
CA GLY A 350 8.96 -1.27 1.88
C GLY A 350 9.98 -0.14 1.93
N LYS A 351 9.53 1.09 1.62
CA LYS A 351 10.37 2.30 1.70
C LYS A 351 10.15 3.02 3.03
N SER A 352 11.22 3.53 3.61
CA SER A 352 11.22 4.00 5.00
C SER A 352 12.10 5.22 5.23
N TYR A 353 11.62 6.21 5.97
CA TYR A 353 12.40 7.36 6.39
C TYR A 353 13.43 6.96 7.45
N GLY A 354 13.00 6.25 8.49
CA GLY A 354 13.86 5.73 9.53
C GLY A 354 14.15 4.25 9.34
N PHE A 355 15.36 3.81 9.70
CA PHE A 355 15.76 2.41 9.66
C PHE A 355 16.86 2.13 10.68
N PHE A 356 17.09 0.86 10.99
CA PHE A 356 18.19 0.44 11.84
C PHE A 356 19.30 -0.20 11.01
N GLU A 357 20.52 0.30 11.18
CA GLU A 357 21.72 -0.29 10.63
C GLU A 357 22.72 -0.47 11.77
N ASN A 358 23.31 -1.68 11.88
CA ASN A 358 24.23 -2.03 12.96
C ASN A 358 23.69 -1.71 14.37
N GLY A 359 22.38 -1.89 14.56
CA GLY A 359 21.67 -1.64 15.83
C GLY A 359 21.43 -0.16 16.15
N LYS A 360 21.82 0.78 15.28
CA LYS A 360 21.61 2.22 15.44
C LYS A 360 20.48 2.69 14.53
N PHE A 361 19.57 3.49 15.09
CA PHE A 361 18.53 4.16 14.32
C PHE A 361 19.14 5.30 13.49
N GLN A 362 18.83 5.34 12.21
CA GLN A 362 19.22 6.36 11.26
C GLN A 362 17.99 6.84 10.49
N THR A 363 18.10 8.01 9.86
CA THR A 363 17.05 8.58 9.01
C THR A 363 17.63 8.98 7.66
N ASP A 364 16.87 8.75 6.60
CA ASP A 364 17.21 9.14 5.24
C ASP A 364 15.98 9.73 4.52
N PRO A 365 16.03 11.00 4.09
CA PRO A 365 14.93 11.66 3.41
C PRO A 365 14.62 11.08 2.02
N GLN A 366 15.51 10.29 1.41
CA GLN A 366 15.27 9.62 0.12
C GLN A 366 14.44 8.35 0.26
N LEU A 367 14.02 7.98 1.47
CA LEU A 367 13.14 6.85 1.75
C LEU A 367 13.68 5.52 1.18
N PRO A 368 14.84 5.03 1.63
CA PRO A 368 15.43 3.79 1.13
C PRO A 368 14.48 2.59 1.26
N PHE A 369 14.65 1.64 0.35
CA PHE A 369 14.08 0.30 0.50
C PHE A 369 14.69 -0.41 1.71
N ILE A 370 13.85 -1.11 2.49
CA ILE A 370 14.26 -1.85 3.69
C ILE A 370 13.55 -3.21 3.77
N ASN A 371 14.20 -4.17 4.41
CA ASN A 371 13.59 -5.48 4.75
C ASN A 371 13.03 -5.54 6.18
N GLN A 372 13.19 -4.47 6.96
CA GLN A 372 12.88 -4.48 8.38
C GLN A 372 11.38 -4.47 8.64
N ILE A 373 10.96 -5.25 9.62
CA ILE A 373 9.58 -5.31 10.07
C ILE A 373 9.45 -4.42 11.31
N SER A 374 8.51 -3.48 11.28
CA SER A 374 8.15 -2.69 12.46
C SER A 374 6.70 -2.95 12.87
N ALA A 375 6.37 -2.62 14.12
CA ALA A 375 5.00 -2.64 14.61
C ALA A 375 4.65 -1.33 15.30
N ILE A 376 3.47 -0.79 15.00
CA ILE A 376 2.87 0.29 15.76
C ILE A 376 1.87 -0.31 16.74
N ARG A 377 2.01 0.04 18.02
CA ARG A 377 1.02 -0.22 19.06
C ARG A 377 0.19 1.04 19.30
N LEU A 378 -1.13 0.90 19.30
CA LEU A 378 -2.08 1.89 19.77
C LEU A 378 -2.73 1.34 21.04
N ASN A 379 -2.49 1.99 22.19
CA ASN A 379 -3.00 1.52 23.47
C ASN A 379 -4.43 2.03 23.77
N LYS A 380 -5.01 1.60 24.90
CA LYS A 380 -6.31 2.05 25.41
C LYS A 380 -6.46 3.58 25.59
N LYS A 381 -5.36 4.30 25.80
CA LYS A 381 -5.33 5.77 25.88
C LYS A 381 -5.22 6.45 24.51
N LYS A 382 -5.22 5.66 23.43
CA LYS A 382 -5.00 6.09 22.05
C LYS A 382 -3.60 6.66 21.79
N GLU A 383 -2.62 6.25 22.59
CA GLU A 383 -1.23 6.62 22.41
C GLU A 383 -0.52 5.62 21.50
N PHE A 384 0.24 6.15 20.54
CA PHE A 384 1.02 5.35 19.59
C PHE A 384 2.45 5.11 20.11
N LYS A 385 3.00 3.93 19.79
CA LYS A 385 4.43 3.65 19.94
C LYS A 385 4.89 2.69 18.85
N GLN A 386 6.02 2.98 18.22
CA GLN A 386 6.61 2.11 17.19
C GLN A 386 7.72 1.23 17.77
N TYR A 387 7.78 -0.02 17.31
CA TYR A 387 8.75 -1.03 17.71
C TYR A 387 9.43 -1.60 16.46
N ILE A 388 10.75 -1.81 16.52
CA ILE A 388 11.47 -2.61 15.53
C ILE A 388 11.41 -4.07 15.97
N LEU A 389 11.12 -4.99 15.05
CA LEU A 389 11.14 -6.42 15.32
C LEU A 389 12.52 -7.01 14.97
N LYS A 390 12.91 -8.07 15.68
CA LYS A 390 14.16 -8.81 15.39
C LYS A 390 14.14 -9.50 14.04
N GLN A 391 12.95 -9.93 13.61
CA GLN A 391 12.77 -10.58 12.32
C GLN A 391 12.64 -9.55 11.20
N GLN A 392 13.20 -9.87 10.05
CA GLN A 392 13.07 -9.17 8.78
C GLN A 392 12.71 -10.17 7.67
N TYR A 393 12.56 -9.70 6.42
CA TYR A 393 12.49 -10.61 5.28
C TYR A 393 13.71 -11.55 5.23
N PRO A 394 13.53 -12.81 4.76
CA PRO A 394 14.65 -13.69 4.54
C PRO A 394 15.62 -13.10 3.51
N VAL A 395 16.91 -13.34 3.70
CA VAL A 395 17.94 -12.87 2.78
C VAL A 395 17.91 -13.72 1.51
N LEU A 396 17.51 -13.11 0.40
CA LEU A 396 17.65 -13.65 -0.94
C LEU A 396 18.62 -12.74 -1.67
N LEU A 397 19.61 -13.31 -2.36
CA LEU A 397 20.60 -12.51 -3.07
C LEU A 397 20.16 -12.34 -4.52
N SER A 398 20.35 -11.13 -5.06
CA SER A 398 20.16 -10.88 -6.48
C SER A 398 21.11 -11.76 -7.29
N THR A 399 20.60 -12.40 -8.31
CA THR A 399 21.38 -13.08 -9.36
C THR A 399 21.43 -12.26 -10.65
N GLU A 400 20.80 -11.09 -10.67
CA GLU A 400 20.67 -10.23 -11.84
C GLU A 400 21.47 -8.93 -11.63
N SER A 401 20.83 -7.75 -11.70
CA SER A 401 21.52 -6.49 -11.38
C SER A 401 22.07 -6.50 -9.95
N ASN A 402 23.24 -5.89 -9.76
CA ASN A 402 23.94 -5.84 -8.47
C ASN A 402 24.05 -7.23 -7.81
N ALA A 403 24.49 -8.22 -8.57
CA ALA A 403 24.54 -9.62 -8.13
C ALA A 403 25.29 -9.78 -6.79
N GLY A 404 24.71 -10.59 -5.90
CA GLY A 404 25.22 -10.78 -4.53
C GLY A 404 24.64 -9.80 -3.50
N ASN A 405 23.97 -8.72 -3.92
CA ASN A 405 23.25 -7.85 -2.98
C ASN A 405 21.99 -8.53 -2.45
N PRO A 406 21.64 -8.35 -1.16
CA PRO A 406 20.35 -8.76 -0.63
C PRO A 406 19.20 -8.02 -1.33
N LEU A 407 18.21 -8.78 -1.80
CA LEU A 407 16.95 -8.25 -2.30
C LEU A 407 16.15 -7.63 -1.16
N LEU A 408 15.62 -6.43 -1.41
CA LEU A 408 14.80 -5.64 -0.51
C LEU A 408 13.33 -5.71 -0.95
N PHE A 409 12.41 -6.02 -0.04
CA PHE A 409 11.03 -6.36 -0.36
C PHE A 409 10.00 -5.48 0.35
N GLY A 410 8.75 -5.60 -0.07
CA GLY A 410 7.57 -5.15 0.69
C GLY A 410 6.88 -3.95 0.08
N ALA A 411 7.57 -3.06 -0.64
CA ALA A 411 6.92 -1.91 -1.26
C ALA A 411 5.86 -2.40 -2.28
N ARG A 412 4.62 -1.91 -2.21
CA ARG A 412 3.50 -2.30 -3.08
C ARG A 412 3.14 -3.80 -3.08
N GLY A 413 3.63 -4.57 -2.10
CA GLY A 413 3.20 -5.95 -1.85
C GLY A 413 1.96 -6.01 -0.96
N GLN A 414 1.34 -7.19 -0.83
CA GLN A 414 0.16 -7.37 0.02
C GLN A 414 0.28 -8.57 0.95
N PHE A 415 -0.25 -8.42 2.17
CA PHE A 415 -0.52 -9.55 3.05
C PHE A 415 -1.94 -10.06 2.79
N ILE A 416 -2.07 -11.35 2.47
CA ILE A 416 -3.35 -12.01 2.24
C ILE A 416 -3.54 -13.08 3.33
N PRO A 417 -4.54 -12.94 4.22
CA PRO A 417 -4.76 -13.88 5.32
C PRO A 417 -5.32 -15.21 4.83
N VAL A 418 -4.92 -16.32 5.47
CA VAL A 418 -5.59 -17.62 5.28
C VAL A 418 -7.06 -17.55 5.71
N ASP A 419 -7.85 -18.53 5.28
CA ASP A 419 -9.26 -18.61 5.65
C ASP A 419 -9.44 -18.99 7.13
N ASN A 420 -10.64 -18.73 7.66
CA ASN A 420 -11.05 -19.06 9.02
C ASN A 420 -10.24 -18.42 10.16
N LEU A 421 -9.45 -17.38 9.89
CA LEU A 421 -8.86 -16.58 10.97
C LEU A 421 -9.95 -15.85 11.77
N PRO A 422 -9.82 -15.80 13.12
CA PRO A 422 -10.73 -15.04 13.94
C PRO A 422 -10.54 -13.54 13.70
N THR A 423 -11.51 -12.91 13.05
CA THR A 423 -11.45 -11.47 12.72
C THR A 423 -12.64 -10.70 13.28
N TYR A 424 -12.45 -9.38 13.42
CA TYR A 424 -13.53 -8.42 13.53
C TYR A 424 -14.13 -8.16 12.14
N GLY A 425 -15.35 -7.62 12.07
CA GLY A 425 -16.03 -7.37 10.79
C GLY A 425 -15.34 -6.39 9.82
N ASN A 426 -14.25 -5.73 10.21
CA ASN A 426 -13.40 -4.91 9.34
C ASN A 426 -12.06 -5.59 8.99
N GLY A 427 -11.91 -6.89 9.29
CA GLY A 427 -10.73 -7.70 8.95
C GLY A 427 -9.61 -7.70 9.99
N VAL A 428 -9.66 -6.86 11.03
CA VAL A 428 -8.66 -6.89 12.12
C VAL A 428 -8.67 -8.26 12.80
N ILE A 429 -7.52 -8.89 12.96
CA ILE A 429 -7.41 -10.23 13.55
C ILE A 429 -7.48 -10.13 15.08
N LYS A 430 -8.27 -11.01 15.69
CA LYS A 430 -8.42 -11.13 17.14
C LYS A 430 -7.22 -11.87 17.71
N LEU A 431 -6.24 -11.12 18.22
CA LEU A 431 -4.98 -11.66 18.74
C LEU A 431 -5.21 -12.71 19.84
N ASP A 432 -6.16 -12.46 20.74
CA ASP A 432 -6.46 -13.35 21.87
C ASP A 432 -7.10 -14.69 21.46
N GLN A 433 -7.45 -14.85 20.18
CA GLN A 433 -7.99 -16.10 19.63
C GLN A 433 -6.99 -16.82 18.72
N LEU A 434 -5.78 -16.27 18.55
CA LEU A 434 -4.72 -16.92 17.79
C LEU A 434 -4.02 -18.01 18.61
N SER A 435 -3.47 -18.98 17.89
CA SER A 435 -2.74 -20.11 18.45
C SER A 435 -1.48 -19.68 19.22
N ARG A 436 -1.21 -20.39 20.31
CA ARG A 436 0.07 -20.34 21.05
C ARG A 436 1.18 -21.14 20.36
N ARG A 437 0.84 -21.92 19.34
CA ARG A 437 1.79 -22.60 18.46
C ARG A 437 2.03 -21.75 17.22
N SER A 438 3.26 -21.78 16.70
CA SER A 438 3.60 -21.12 15.44
C SER A 438 2.70 -21.65 14.33
N THR A 439 1.92 -20.76 13.71
CA THR A 439 0.93 -21.11 12.70
C THR A 439 1.05 -20.14 11.53
N VAL A 440 0.88 -20.63 10.29
CA VAL A 440 0.77 -19.76 9.11
C VAL A 440 -0.57 -19.03 9.19
N ILE A 441 -0.52 -17.70 9.24
CA ILE A 441 -1.72 -16.85 9.29
C ILE A 441 -1.99 -16.16 7.95
N GLY A 442 -1.12 -16.32 6.97
CA GLY A 442 -1.29 -15.72 5.65
C GLY A 442 0.02 -15.67 4.89
N TYR A 443 0.00 -14.95 3.78
CA TYR A 443 1.11 -14.86 2.85
C TYR A 443 1.34 -13.41 2.47
N VAL A 444 2.59 -12.98 2.46
CA VAL A 444 3.00 -11.77 1.74
C VAL A 444 3.28 -12.18 0.30
N ILE A 445 2.65 -11.51 -0.65
CA ILE A 445 2.76 -11.81 -2.08
C ILE A 445 3.12 -10.54 -2.85
N GLY A 446 4.06 -10.69 -3.77
CA GLY A 446 4.43 -9.66 -4.74
C GLY A 446 5.04 -8.41 -4.10
N GLY A 447 4.83 -7.28 -4.76
CA GLY A 447 5.47 -6.00 -4.47
C GLY A 447 6.74 -5.81 -5.27
N ILE A 448 7.52 -4.80 -4.92
CA ILE A 448 8.82 -4.51 -5.52
C ILE A 448 9.88 -5.36 -4.81
N GLN A 449 10.75 -5.98 -5.60
CA GLN A 449 12.06 -6.44 -5.17
C GLN A 449 13.11 -5.45 -5.67
N SER A 450 14.00 -4.98 -4.81
CA SER A 450 15.08 -4.08 -5.20
C SER A 450 16.44 -4.63 -4.81
N THR A 451 17.44 -4.41 -5.66
CA THR A 451 18.82 -4.85 -5.46
C THR A 451 19.67 -3.79 -4.74
N LEU A 452 19.12 -2.59 -4.52
CA LEU A 452 19.75 -1.45 -3.85
C LEU A 452 18.74 -0.72 -2.95
N ALA A 453 19.23 -0.10 -1.86
CA ALA A 453 18.37 0.75 -1.02
C ALA A 453 17.85 1.99 -1.78
N HIS A 454 18.66 2.51 -2.71
CA HIS A 454 18.34 3.62 -3.59
C HIS A 454 18.56 3.20 -5.05
N PRO A 455 17.52 2.69 -5.72
CA PRO A 455 17.56 2.43 -7.15
C PRO A 455 17.93 3.69 -7.94
N SER A 456 18.84 3.55 -8.89
CA SER A 456 19.23 4.64 -9.79
C SER A 456 18.78 4.40 -11.22
N THR A 457 18.53 3.13 -11.56
CA THR A 457 18.11 2.67 -12.87
C THR A 457 16.93 1.71 -12.77
N SER A 458 16.22 1.53 -13.88
CA SER A 458 15.10 0.58 -13.98
C SER A 458 15.50 -0.87 -13.75
N SER A 459 16.77 -1.22 -13.95
CA SER A 459 17.29 -2.57 -13.67
C SER A 459 17.51 -2.84 -12.18
N ASP A 460 17.54 -1.83 -11.31
CA ASP A 460 17.83 -2.00 -9.88
C ASP A 460 16.60 -2.50 -9.08
N TYR A 461 15.43 -2.62 -9.72
CA TYR A 461 14.21 -3.12 -9.10
C TYR A 461 13.28 -3.79 -10.11
N ALA A 462 12.37 -4.62 -9.60
CA ALA A 462 11.33 -5.25 -10.40
C ALA A 462 10.12 -5.63 -9.55
N ALA A 463 9.06 -6.05 -10.20
CA ALA A 463 7.98 -6.77 -9.57
C ALA A 463 8.49 -8.12 -9.03
N SER A 464 8.14 -8.45 -7.79
CA SER A 464 8.61 -9.65 -7.11
C SER A 464 7.70 -10.83 -7.42
N PRO A 465 8.25 -12.00 -7.83
CA PRO A 465 7.47 -13.22 -7.97
C PRO A 465 7.32 -13.98 -6.64
N TYR A 466 8.00 -13.55 -5.58
CA TYR A 466 8.12 -14.33 -4.36
C TYR A 466 6.86 -14.30 -3.50
N ILE A 467 6.65 -15.42 -2.81
CA ILE A 467 5.58 -15.63 -1.83
C ILE A 467 6.26 -15.94 -0.50
N PHE A 468 5.91 -15.20 0.56
CA PHE A 468 6.43 -15.43 1.89
C PHE A 468 5.31 -15.83 2.84
N LYS A 469 5.44 -16.99 3.48
CA LYS A 469 4.56 -17.41 4.58
C LYS A 469 4.76 -16.47 5.76
N VAL A 470 3.67 -15.95 6.31
CA VAL A 470 3.65 -15.23 7.58
C VAL A 470 3.27 -16.20 8.69
N ILE A 471 4.23 -16.53 9.53
CA ILE A 471 4.07 -17.43 10.66
C ILE A 471 3.96 -16.59 11.92
N LEU A 472 2.90 -16.76 12.69
CA LEU A 472 2.68 -16.05 13.93
C LEU A 472 2.51 -17.02 15.10
N LYS A 473 3.07 -16.65 16.25
CA LYS A 473 2.89 -17.32 17.53
C LYS A 473 2.42 -16.29 18.55
N ARG A 474 1.26 -16.49 19.17
CA ARG A 474 0.83 -15.65 20.31
C ARG A 474 1.72 -15.93 21.52
N ILE A 475 2.10 -14.87 22.23
CA ILE A 475 2.84 -14.93 23.50
C ILE A 475 1.91 -14.39 24.58
N ASP A 476 1.53 -15.23 25.55
CA ASP A 476 0.83 -14.71 26.72
C ASP A 476 1.82 -13.90 27.56
N ARG A 477 1.32 -12.83 28.15
CA ARG A 477 2.02 -12.09 29.18
C ARG A 477 1.19 -12.22 30.44
N ASP A 478 1.82 -12.67 31.51
CA ASP A 478 1.25 -12.65 32.85
C ASP A 478 1.01 -11.21 33.32
#